data_AF-A0A3D1BZ36-F1
#
_entry.id   AF-A0A3D1BZ36-F1
#
_cell.length_a   1.000
_cell.length_b   1.000
_cell.length_c   1.000
_cell.angle_alpha   90.00
_cell.angle_beta   90.00
_cell.angle_gamma   90.00
#
_symmetry.space_group_name_H-M   'P 1'
#
loop_
_entity.id
_entity.type
_entity.pdbx_description
1 polymer ?
#
loop_
_entity_poly.entity_id
_entity_poly.type
_entity_poly.pdbx_seq_one_letter_code
_entity_poly.pdbx_strand_id
1 'polypeptide(L)' 'LGIAKKRDKGIELRVHPTLIPEKRLIANVNGAMNAVVVKGNMVGPTLYYGAGAGALP' A
#
# COMPACT_ATOMS: atom_id res chain seq x y z
N LEU A 1 -1.75 8.19 -0.64
CA LEU A 1 -1.68 6.77 -1.03
C LEU A 1 -1.05 6.66 -2.42
N GLY A 2 -0.01 5.86 -2.57
CA GLY A 2 0.53 5.50 -3.88
C GLY A 2 -0.14 4.23 -4.40
N ILE A 3 -0.51 4.20 -5.68
CA ILE A 3 -1.16 3.06 -6.32
C ILE A 3 -0.49 2.76 -7.65
N ALA A 4 -0.06 1.51 -7.82
CA ALA A 4 0.29 0.92 -9.10
C ALA A 4 -0.67 -0.23 -9.39
N LYS A 5 -1.37 -0.20 -10.53
CA LYS A 5 -2.37 -1.22 -10.86
C LYS A 5 -2.33 -1.56 -12.35
N LYS A 6 -2.23 -2.86 -12.65
CA LYS A 6 -2.44 -3.37 -14.01
C LYS A 6 -3.90 -3.13 -14.42
N ARG A 7 -4.09 -2.48 -15.57
CA ARG A 7 -5.37 -2.31 -16.26
C ARG A 7 -5.32 -3.08 -17.58
N ASP A 8 -6.45 -3.23 -18.25
CA ASP A 8 -6.50 -3.94 -19.54
C ASP A 8 -5.62 -3.27 -20.60
N LYS A 9 -5.49 -1.94 -20.52
CA LYS A 9 -4.62 -1.13 -21.37
C LYS A 9 -3.58 -0.38 -20.53
N GLY A 10 -2.54 -1.09 -20.10
CA GLY A 10 -1.37 -0.50 -19.44
C GLY A 10 -1.40 -0.51 -17.91
N ILE A 11 -0.67 0.43 -17.31
CA ILE A 11 -0.46 0.54 -15.85
C ILE A 11 -0.99 1.90 -15.36
N GLU A 12 -1.88 1.86 -14.37
CA GLU A 12 -2.23 3.04 -13.59
C GLU A 12 -1.13 3.28 -12.56
N LEU A 13 -0.58 4.49 -12.53
CA LEU A 13 0.40 4.92 -11.56
C LEU A 13 0.01 6.30 -11.04
N ARG A 14 -0.30 6.42 -9.75
CA ARG A 14 -0.70 7.70 -9.15
C ARG A 14 -0.40 7.77 -7.66
N VAL A 15 -0.27 9.00 -7.18
CA VAL A 15 -0.17 9.34 -5.77
C VAL A 15 -1.14 10.48 -5.48
N HIS A 16 -2.04 10.30 -4.51
CA HIS A 16 -2.88 11.39 -3.99
C HIS A 16 -3.50 11.02 -2.63
N PRO A 17 -4.07 11.99 -1.88
CA PRO A 17 -4.92 11.71 -0.73
C PRO A 17 -6.14 10.86 -1.14
N THR A 18 -6.50 9.85 -0.33
CA THR A 18 -7.61 8.93 -0.66
C THR A 18 -8.28 8.48 0.64
N LEU A 19 -9.61 8.46 0.68
CA LEU A 19 -10.36 7.86 1.79
C LEU A 19 -10.25 6.33 1.73
N ILE A 20 -9.91 5.72 2.86
CA ILE A 20 -9.80 4.26 3.00
C ILE A 20 -10.74 3.84 4.14
N PRO A 21 -11.58 2.80 3.95
CA PRO A 21 -12.40 2.29 5.04
C PRO A 21 -11.54 1.84 6.24
N GLU A 22 -11.89 2.28 7.45
CA GLU A 22 -11.11 2.04 8.68
C GLU A 22 -10.85 0.56 8.97
N LYS A 23 -11.77 -0.32 8.58
CA LYS A 23 -11.62 -1.78 8.72
C LYS A 23 -10.49 -2.39 7.89
N ARG A 24 -9.87 -1.65 6.97
CA ARG A 24 -8.73 -2.14 6.17
C ARG A 24 -7.44 -2.00 6.97
N LEU A 25 -6.60 -3.03 6.98
CA LEU A 25 -5.31 -3.02 7.70
C LEU A 25 -4.44 -1.80 7.37
N ILE A 26 -4.32 -1.44 6.08
CA ILE A 26 -3.54 -0.28 5.64
C ILE A 26 -4.09 1.07 6.13
N ALA A 27 -5.37 1.15 6.53
CA ALA A 27 -5.95 2.38 7.10
C ALA A 27 -5.42 2.68 8.50
N ASN A 28 -4.88 1.68 9.20
CA ASN A 28 -4.37 1.81 10.58
C ASN A 28 -2.85 1.96 10.63
N VAL A 29 -2.21 2.25 9.49
CA VAL A 29 -0.77 2.54 9.40
C VAL A 29 -0.57 4.00 9.79
N ASN A 30 -0.12 4.21 11.02
CA ASN A 30 -0.02 5.52 11.66
C ASN A 30 1.44 5.88 11.98
N GLY A 31 1.69 7.16 12.25
CA GLY A 31 3.03 7.66 12.58
C GLY A 31 3.99 7.59 11.39
N ALA A 32 5.26 7.30 11.66
CA ALA A 32 6.32 7.20 10.63
C ALA A 32 6.43 5.79 9.99
N MET A 33 5.41 4.95 10.18
CA MET A 33 5.37 3.60 9.64
C MET A 33 4.87 3.61 8.19
N ASN A 34 5.41 2.70 7.38
CA ASN A 34 4.96 2.48 6.01
C ASN A 34 4.35 1.10 5.85
N ALA A 35 3.47 0.98 4.87
CA ALA A 35 2.94 -0.31 4.44
C ALA A 35 2.78 -0.40 2.93
N VAL A 36 2.98 -1.61 2.40
CA VAL A 36 2.76 -1.95 0.99
C VAL A 36 1.81 -3.13 0.93
N VAL A 37 0.68 -2.95 0.25
CA VAL A 37 -0.27 -4.04 -0.05
C VAL A 37 -0.05 -4.51 -1.47
N VAL A 38 0.20 -5.80 -1.65
CA VAL A 38 0.37 -6.43 -2.97
C VAL A 38 -0.74 -7.43 -3.18
N LYS A 39 -1.45 -7.35 -4.31
CA LYS A 39 -2.43 -8.36 -4.70
C LYS A 39 -1.83 -9.28 -5.76
N GLY A 40 -1.45 -10.49 -5.36
CA GLY A 40 -1.03 -11.55 -6.27
C GLY A 40 -2.22 -12.28 -6.87
N ASN A 41 -2.00 -12.91 -8.03
CA ASN A 41 -2.99 -13.74 -8.72
C ASN A 41 -3.32 -15.03 -7.95
N MET A 42 -2.32 -15.67 -7.32
CA MET A 42 -2.48 -16.92 -6.58
C MET A 42 -2.44 -16.73 -5.06
N VAL A 43 -1.60 -15.80 -4.58
CA VAL A 43 -1.40 -15.56 -3.14
C VAL A 43 -2.42 -14.60 -2.53
N GLY A 44 -3.27 -13.98 -3.35
CA GLY A 44 -4.22 -12.98 -2.87
C GLY A 44 -3.52 -11.71 -2.33
N PRO A 45 -4.17 -10.96 -1.41
CA PRO A 45 -3.59 -9.77 -0.82
C PRO A 45 -2.56 -10.09 0.27
N THR A 46 -1.34 -9.60 0.13
CA THR A 46 -0.29 -9.63 1.16
C THR A 46 0.04 -8.22 1.63
N LEU A 47 0.46 -8.09 2.89
CA LEU A 47 0.81 -6.82 3.54
C LEU A 47 2.26 -6.89 4.02
N TYR A 48 3.05 -5.89 3.64
CA TYR A 48 4.38 -5.65 4.17
C TYR A 48 4.33 -4.37 5.00
N TYR A 49 4.84 -4.40 6.22
CA TYR A 49 4.72 -3.31 7.18
C TYR A 49 6.03 -3.13 7.95
N GLY A 50 6.44 -1.88 8.18
CA GLY A 50 7.67 -1.57 8.89
C GLY A 50 8.02 -0.08 8.85
N ALA A 51 9.17 0.27 9.41
CA ALA A 51 9.71 1.63 9.33
C ALA A 51 10.01 1.99 7.86
N GLY A 52 9.49 3.13 7.40
CA GLY A 52 9.64 3.58 6.02
C GLY A 52 10.88 4.42 5.75
N ALA A 53 11.50 4.91 6.81
CA ALA A 53 12.68 5.76 6.82
C ALA A 53 13.36 5.66 8.20
N GLY A 54 14.65 5.98 8.25
CA GLY A 54 15.47 5.87 9.47
C GLY A 54 16.91 5.51 9.11
N ALA A 55 17.89 6.02 9.86
CA ALA A 55 19.32 5.79 9.61
C ALA A 55 19.82 4.43 10.15
N LEU A 56 19.03 3.81 11.02
CA LEU A 56 19.23 2.49 11.60
C LEU A 56 17.87 1.76 11.55
N PRO A 57 17.84 0.42 11.59
CA PRO A 57 16.58 -0.31 11.68
C PRO A 57 15.75 0.12 12.90
#